data_AF-A0A7K3YXM9-F1
#
_entry.id   AF-A0A7K3YXM9-F1
#
_cell.length_a   1.000
_cell.length_b   1.000
_cell.length_c   1.000
_cell.angle_alpha   90.00
_cell.angle_beta   90.00
_cell.angle_gamma   90.00
#
_symmetry.space_group_name_H-M   'P 1'
#
loop_
_entity.id
_entity.type
_entity.pdbx_description
1 polymer ?
#
loop_
_entity_poly.entity_id
_entity_poly.type
_entity_poly.pdbx_seq_one_letter_code
_entity_poly.pdbx_strand_id
1 'polypeptide(L)'
;MRKPRIPPMLTDIVQATLASFDGALFDSAGPCPSCGREPAGYDVKSRQFAVIIENDRKRAINVLTKRFRCRSCGQVFPADQPFYPDTRIGSPVVDLCITLGETMHYPRVSVTLAEMGIVVDRWSVRNYIRNNTRSVPSVEMFNVRVPFSLFSLSSLAMETGEGRSIDPDRLLAACDYPSRKRGLPFQHKPETTRATPDKKGDDTA
;
A
#
# COMPACT_ATOMS: atom_id res chain seq x y z
N MET A 1 -20.71 -1.81 -20.19
CA MET A 1 -20.37 -0.91 -19.06
C MET A 1 -19.50 0.22 -19.59
N ARG A 2 -19.82 1.49 -19.29
CA ARG A 2 -18.95 2.62 -19.68
C ARG A 2 -17.64 2.56 -18.89
N LYS A 3 -16.51 2.61 -19.60
CA LYS A 3 -15.19 2.81 -18.99
C LYS A 3 -15.23 4.11 -18.18
N PRO A 4 -14.83 4.13 -16.89
CA PRO A 4 -14.55 5.38 -16.21
C PRO A 4 -13.68 6.25 -17.11
N ARG A 5 -14.08 7.51 -17.30
CA ARG A 5 -13.22 8.46 -18.00
C ARG A 5 -12.27 9.05 -16.98
N ILE A 6 -11.22 8.30 -16.65
CA ILE A 6 -10.12 8.83 -15.86
C ILE A 6 -9.36 9.82 -16.76
N PRO A 7 -9.25 11.10 -16.37
CA PRO A 7 -8.48 12.07 -17.14
C PRO A 7 -7.01 11.63 -17.20
N PRO A 8 -6.34 11.74 -18.36
CA PRO A 8 -4.93 11.36 -18.51
C PRO A 8 -4.03 12.05 -17.47
N MET A 9 -4.27 13.33 -17.18
CA MET A 9 -3.53 14.08 -16.17
C MET A 9 -3.56 13.42 -14.78
N LEU A 10 -4.69 12.83 -14.36
CA LEU A 10 -4.78 12.14 -13.08
C LEU A 10 -3.96 10.84 -13.10
N THR A 11 -4.02 10.11 -14.21
CA THR A 11 -3.18 8.92 -14.42
C THR A 11 -1.69 9.28 -14.33
N ASP A 12 -1.26 10.33 -15.02
CA ASP A 12 0.14 10.77 -15.03
C ASP A 12 0.62 11.16 -13.62
N ILE A 13 -0.19 11.93 -12.88
CA ILE A 13 0.10 12.32 -11.49
C ILE A 13 0.28 11.09 -10.61
N VAL A 14 -0.65 10.13 -10.70
CA VAL A 14 -0.63 8.92 -9.88
C VAL A 14 0.57 8.04 -10.23
N GLN A 15 0.85 7.85 -11.52
CA GLN A 15 1.96 7.02 -11.97
C GLN A 15 3.32 7.64 -11.62
N ALA A 16 3.51 8.94 -11.87
CA ALA A 16 4.73 9.66 -11.49
C ALA A 16 4.96 9.60 -9.98
N THR A 17 3.88 9.80 -9.20
CA THR A 17 3.91 9.66 -7.74
C THR A 17 4.39 8.28 -7.32
N LEU A 18 3.80 7.20 -7.84
CA LEU A 18 4.20 5.84 -7.48
C LEU A 18 5.62 5.52 -7.94
N ALA A 19 6.01 5.95 -9.15
CA ALA A 19 7.35 5.74 -9.69
C ALA A 19 8.44 6.42 -8.86
N SER A 20 8.13 7.52 -8.18
CA SER A 20 9.08 8.24 -7.31
C SER A 20 9.58 7.42 -6.11
N PHE A 21 8.88 6.35 -5.76
CA PHE A 21 9.30 5.41 -4.71
C PHE A 21 10.31 4.37 -5.20
N ASP A 22 10.50 4.21 -6.51
CA ASP A 22 11.32 3.12 -7.04
C ASP A 22 12.77 3.25 -6.56
N GLY A 23 13.27 2.23 -5.86
CA GLY A 23 14.61 2.20 -5.28
C GLY A 23 14.77 2.98 -3.96
N ALA A 24 13.74 3.66 -3.46
CA ALA A 24 13.83 4.44 -2.22
C ALA A 24 14.21 3.55 -1.02
N LEU A 25 15.25 3.94 -0.27
CA LEU A 25 15.71 3.24 0.93
C LEU A 25 15.13 3.89 2.18
N PHE A 26 14.31 3.13 2.90
CA PHE A 26 13.83 3.51 4.21
C PHE A 26 14.70 2.83 5.28
N ASP A 27 15.50 3.62 6.00
CA ASP A 27 16.47 3.14 6.96
C ASP A 27 16.39 3.81 8.34
N SER A 28 15.37 4.62 8.58
CA SER A 28 15.07 5.25 9.87
C SER A 28 14.09 4.40 10.70
N ALA A 29 14.39 4.20 11.97
CA ALA A 29 13.49 3.54 12.92
C ALA A 29 13.62 4.16 14.31
N GLY A 30 12.51 4.19 15.04
CA GLY A 30 12.52 4.49 16.47
C GLY A 30 13.10 3.34 17.32
N PRO A 31 12.98 3.45 18.66
CA PRO A 31 13.42 2.40 19.58
C PRO A 31 12.72 1.06 19.33
N CYS A 32 13.29 -0.02 19.86
CA CYS A 32 12.72 -1.35 19.73
C CYS A 32 11.25 -1.38 20.20
N PRO A 33 10.30 -1.84 19.36
CA PRO A 33 8.88 -1.86 19.72
C PRO A 33 8.54 -2.84 20.84
N SER A 34 9.45 -3.76 21.19
CA SER A 34 9.24 -4.76 22.24
C SER A 34 9.81 -4.34 23.61
N CYS A 35 10.97 -3.68 23.64
CA CYS A 35 11.66 -3.36 24.91
C CYS A 35 12.14 -1.91 25.03
N GLY A 36 11.88 -1.07 24.03
CA GLY A 36 12.20 0.36 24.05
C GLY A 36 13.69 0.72 23.89
N ARG A 37 14.58 -0.27 23.70
CA ARG A 37 16.03 -0.04 23.58
C ARG A 37 16.47 0.22 22.14
N GLU A 38 17.66 0.81 22.01
CA GLU A 38 18.23 1.15 20.71
C GLU A 38 18.51 -0.09 19.85
N PRO A 39 18.03 -0.12 18.60
CA PRO A 39 18.33 -1.21 17.68
C PRO A 39 19.68 -1.05 16.99
N ALA A 40 20.24 -2.15 16.51
CA ALA A 40 21.33 -2.15 15.54
C ALA A 40 20.81 -2.49 14.15
N GLY A 41 21.43 -1.94 13.11
CA GLY A 41 21.16 -2.34 11.73
C GLY A 41 21.40 -3.83 11.54
N TYR A 42 20.52 -4.51 10.79
CA TYR A 42 20.59 -5.95 10.54
C TYR A 42 20.85 -6.24 9.07
N ASP A 43 19.86 -6.04 8.21
CA ASP A 43 19.98 -6.22 6.76
C ASP A 43 19.00 -5.30 6.01
N VAL A 44 19.01 -5.33 4.68
CA VAL A 44 18.10 -4.56 3.83
C VAL A 44 17.27 -5.54 3.00
N LYS A 45 15.97 -5.31 2.93
CA LYS A 45 15.03 -6.13 2.16
C LYS A 45 14.32 -5.30 1.10
N SER A 46 14.33 -5.80 -0.13
CA SER A 46 13.49 -5.25 -1.20
C SER A 46 12.04 -5.70 -1.04
N ARG A 47 11.10 -4.77 -1.22
CA ARG A 47 9.65 -5.00 -1.14
C ARG A 47 8.97 -4.35 -2.32
N GLN A 48 8.08 -5.10 -2.98
CA GLN A 48 7.20 -4.57 -4.00
C GLN A 48 6.24 -3.54 -3.39
N PHE A 49 6.33 -2.30 -3.87
CA PHE A 49 5.52 -1.18 -3.43
C PHE A 49 4.23 -1.06 -4.26
N ALA A 50 4.36 -1.12 -5.58
CA ALA A 50 3.24 -1.08 -6.52
C ALA A 50 3.57 -1.84 -7.80
N VAL A 51 2.56 -2.12 -8.62
CA VAL A 51 2.74 -2.53 -10.02
C VAL A 51 2.00 -1.53 -10.87
N ILE A 52 2.72 -0.89 -11.79
CA ILE A 52 2.15 0.06 -12.74
C ILE A 52 2.20 -0.50 -14.16
N ILE A 53 1.36 0.02 -15.05
CA ILE A 53 1.38 -0.25 -16.49
C ILE A 53 2.05 0.94 -17.16
N GLU A 54 3.24 0.71 -17.71
CA GLU A 54 4.05 1.71 -18.42
C GLU A 54 4.35 1.15 -19.82
N ASN A 55 4.00 1.89 -20.87
CA ASN A 55 4.16 1.44 -22.28
C ASN A 55 3.56 0.04 -22.53
N ASP A 56 2.33 -0.20 -22.08
CA ASP A 56 1.61 -1.48 -22.14
C ASP A 56 2.30 -2.66 -21.42
N ARG A 57 3.31 -2.40 -20.59
CA ARG A 57 4.04 -3.41 -19.82
C ARG A 57 3.87 -3.20 -18.33
N LYS A 58 3.74 -4.32 -17.60
CA LYS A 58 3.74 -4.29 -16.14
C LYS A 58 5.15 -4.02 -15.63
N ARG A 59 5.31 -2.98 -14.84
CA ARG A 59 6.54 -2.65 -14.11
C ARG A 59 6.27 -2.73 -12.61
N ALA A 60 7.10 -3.49 -11.89
CA ALA A 60 7.08 -3.50 -10.44
C ALA A 60 7.92 -2.34 -9.90
N ILE A 61 7.31 -1.52 -9.07
CA ILE A 61 8.01 -0.49 -8.28
C ILE A 61 8.41 -1.15 -6.98
N ASN A 62 9.70 -1.10 -6.64
CA ASN A 62 10.22 -1.70 -5.43
C ASN A 62 10.84 -0.65 -4.52
N VAL A 63 10.67 -0.82 -3.21
CA VAL A 63 11.35 -0.01 -2.20
C VAL A 63 12.30 -0.90 -1.39
N LEU A 64 13.33 -0.30 -0.84
CA LEU A 64 14.28 -0.95 0.05
C LEU A 64 13.92 -0.58 1.49
N THR A 65 13.87 -1.56 2.38
CA THR A 65 13.61 -1.32 3.80
C THR A 65 14.69 -1.97 4.64
N LYS A 66 15.40 -1.17 5.43
CA LYS A 66 16.34 -1.69 6.42
C LYS A 66 15.58 -2.39 7.53
N ARG A 67 16.09 -3.53 7.97
CA ARG A 67 15.65 -4.19 9.19
C ARG A 67 16.66 -3.96 10.29
N PHE A 68 16.13 -3.97 11.48
CA PHE A 68 16.81 -3.68 12.72
C PHE A 68 16.71 -4.88 13.64
N ARG A 69 17.77 -5.18 14.37
CA ARG A 69 17.79 -6.19 15.42
C ARG A 69 18.07 -5.52 16.74
N CYS A 70 17.19 -5.71 17.71
CA CYS A 70 17.44 -5.25 19.07
C CYS A 70 18.58 -6.06 19.70
N ARG A 71 19.61 -5.39 20.21
CA ARG A 71 20.73 -6.06 20.90
C ARG A 71 20.33 -6.67 22.26
N SER A 72 19.24 -6.22 22.86
CA SER A 72 18.83 -6.66 24.19
C SER A 72 17.80 -7.80 24.17
N CYS A 73 16.74 -7.71 23.38
CA CYS A 73 15.72 -8.77 23.30
C CYS A 73 15.82 -9.65 22.04
N GLY A 74 16.73 -9.32 21.11
CA GLY A 74 16.91 -10.07 19.86
C GLY A 74 15.83 -9.84 18.80
N GLN A 75 14.75 -9.10 19.12
CA GLN A 75 13.65 -8.84 18.20
C GLN A 75 14.13 -8.17 16.91
N VAL A 76 13.70 -8.71 15.77
CA VAL A 76 13.93 -8.10 14.45
C VAL A 76 12.68 -7.36 13.99
N PHE A 77 12.84 -6.11 13.52
CA PHE A 77 11.74 -5.29 13.04
C PHE A 77 12.20 -4.38 11.88
N PRO A 78 11.30 -4.00 10.96
CA PRO A 78 11.65 -3.11 9.85
C PRO A 78 11.77 -1.65 10.30
N ALA A 79 12.45 -0.86 9.48
CA ALA A 79 12.38 0.60 9.47
C ALA A 79 10.95 1.09 9.29
N ASP A 80 10.74 2.37 9.57
CA ASP A 80 9.52 3.05 9.13
C ASP A 80 9.43 2.98 7.60
N GLN A 81 8.26 2.68 7.08
CA GLN A 81 8.08 2.29 5.69
C GLN A 81 6.69 2.70 5.20
N PRO A 82 6.50 2.99 3.90
CA PRO A 82 5.24 3.47 3.36
C PRO A 82 4.24 2.31 3.13
N PHE A 83 4.14 1.39 4.09
CA PHE A 83 3.19 0.29 4.08
C PHE A 83 2.37 0.33 5.36
N TYR A 84 1.07 0.10 5.23
CA TYR A 84 0.28 -0.22 6.40
C TYR A 84 0.68 -1.57 6.98
N PRO A 85 0.45 -1.81 8.29
CA PRO A 85 0.59 -3.14 8.86
C PRO A 85 -0.20 -4.16 8.05
N ASP A 86 0.38 -5.34 7.85
CA ASP A 86 -0.24 -6.48 7.15
C ASP A 86 -0.64 -6.25 5.68
N THR A 87 -0.15 -5.18 5.04
CA THR A 87 -0.33 -4.95 3.61
C THR A 87 0.90 -5.36 2.79
N ARG A 88 0.62 -5.85 1.57
CA ARG A 88 1.65 -6.28 0.61
C ARG A 88 2.06 -5.18 -0.37
N ILE A 89 1.28 -4.09 -0.44
CA ILE A 89 1.49 -2.95 -1.32
C ILE A 89 1.51 -1.65 -0.51
N GLY A 90 2.07 -0.61 -1.13
CA GLY A 90 2.24 0.71 -0.54
C GLY A 90 0.94 1.36 -0.09
N SER A 91 1.03 2.18 0.97
CA SER A 91 -0.12 2.86 1.55
C SER A 91 -0.88 3.74 0.56
N PRO A 92 -0.27 4.46 -0.41
CA PRO A 92 -1.04 5.28 -1.36
C PRO A 92 -1.98 4.44 -2.23
N VAL A 93 -1.56 3.21 -2.59
CA VAL A 93 -2.41 2.30 -3.37
C VAL A 93 -3.52 1.71 -2.50
N VAL A 94 -3.24 1.43 -1.23
CA VAL A 94 -4.27 0.99 -0.27
C VAL A 94 -5.29 2.11 -0.01
N ASP A 95 -4.83 3.35 0.14
CA ASP A 95 -5.66 4.53 0.31
C ASP A 95 -6.61 4.71 -0.88
N LEU A 96 -6.10 4.59 -2.11
CA LEU A 96 -6.93 4.59 -3.32
C LEU A 96 -7.98 3.48 -3.30
N CYS A 97 -7.63 2.26 -2.88
CA CYS A 97 -8.60 1.16 -2.78
C CYS A 97 -9.74 1.51 -1.82
N ILE A 98 -9.41 2.06 -0.65
CA ILE A 98 -10.38 2.44 0.38
C ILE A 98 -11.28 3.57 -0.13
N THR A 99 -10.67 4.67 -0.60
CA THR A 99 -11.39 5.86 -1.08
C THR A 99 -12.32 5.55 -2.25
N LEU A 100 -11.87 4.78 -3.25
CA LEU A 100 -12.74 4.37 -4.36
C LEU A 100 -13.82 3.37 -3.89
N GLY A 101 -13.50 2.52 -2.92
CA GLY A 101 -14.40 1.55 -2.32
C GLY A 101 -15.60 2.14 -1.58
N GLU A 102 -15.53 3.41 -1.19
CA GLU A 102 -16.66 4.14 -0.58
C GLU A 102 -17.83 4.32 -1.56
N THR A 103 -17.55 4.40 -2.85
CA THR A 103 -18.54 4.71 -3.90
C THR A 103 -18.68 3.61 -4.96
N MET A 104 -17.79 2.62 -4.95
CA MET A 104 -17.71 1.58 -5.97
C MET A 104 -17.58 0.18 -5.35
N HIS A 105 -18.17 -0.82 -6.03
CA HIS A 105 -17.97 -2.23 -5.67
C HIS A 105 -16.55 -2.70 -6.04
N TYR A 106 -16.02 -3.73 -5.37
CA TYR A 106 -14.61 -4.14 -5.48
C TYR A 106 -14.11 -4.42 -6.92
N PRO A 107 -14.86 -5.14 -7.79
CA PRO A 107 -14.50 -5.27 -9.19
C PRO A 107 -14.33 -3.93 -9.92
N ARG A 108 -15.21 -2.96 -9.65
CA ARG A 108 -15.16 -1.65 -10.28
C ARG A 108 -13.94 -0.86 -9.81
N VAL A 109 -13.59 -0.93 -8.53
CA VAL A 109 -12.34 -0.33 -8.00
C VAL A 109 -11.12 -0.89 -8.72
N SER A 110 -11.02 -2.22 -8.88
CA SER A 110 -9.91 -2.86 -9.59
C SER A 110 -9.79 -2.40 -11.06
N VAL A 111 -10.92 -2.26 -11.76
CA VAL A 111 -10.95 -1.71 -13.13
C VAL A 111 -10.53 -0.24 -13.16
N THR A 112 -11.04 0.58 -12.24
CA THR A 112 -10.69 2.00 -12.14
C THR A 112 -9.20 2.19 -11.87
N LEU A 113 -8.61 1.39 -10.98
CA LEU A 113 -7.16 1.38 -10.74
C LEU A 113 -6.38 0.99 -12.00
N ALA A 114 -6.84 -0.01 -12.74
CA ALA A 114 -6.20 -0.41 -13.99
C ALA A 114 -6.25 0.69 -15.06
N GLU A 115 -7.30 1.50 -15.10
CA GLU A 115 -7.39 2.67 -15.97
C GLU A 115 -6.47 3.83 -15.54
N MET A 116 -6.13 3.91 -14.25
CA MET A 116 -5.02 4.74 -13.75
C MET A 116 -3.65 4.08 -13.96
N GLY A 117 -3.61 2.93 -14.65
CA GLY A 117 -2.38 2.17 -14.87
C GLY A 117 -1.79 1.56 -13.62
N ILE A 118 -2.59 1.26 -12.59
CA ILE A 118 -2.20 0.54 -11.37
C ILE A 118 -2.80 -0.87 -11.41
N VAL A 119 -1.98 -1.89 -11.19
CA VAL A 119 -2.44 -3.28 -11.16
C VAL A 119 -2.69 -3.73 -9.72
N VAL A 120 -3.97 -3.86 -9.36
CA VAL A 120 -4.42 -4.51 -8.13
C VAL A 120 -5.60 -5.43 -8.45
N ASP A 121 -5.51 -6.70 -8.07
CA ASP A 121 -6.57 -7.66 -8.34
C ASP A 121 -7.79 -7.44 -7.41
N ARG A 122 -8.96 -7.92 -7.85
CA ARG A 122 -10.23 -7.74 -7.13
C ARG A 122 -10.23 -8.31 -5.70
N TRP A 123 -9.47 -9.36 -5.42
CA TRP A 123 -9.43 -10.00 -4.11
C TRP A 123 -8.56 -9.20 -3.15
N SER A 124 -7.42 -8.71 -3.62
CA SER A 124 -6.59 -7.75 -2.88
C SER A 124 -7.38 -6.49 -2.55
N VAL A 125 -8.08 -5.90 -3.53
CA VAL A 125 -8.96 -4.74 -3.30
C VAL A 125 -10.00 -5.04 -2.21
N ARG A 126 -10.72 -6.16 -2.32
CA ARG A 126 -11.69 -6.59 -1.30
C ARG A 126 -11.05 -6.71 0.08
N ASN A 127 -9.86 -7.30 0.17
CA ASN A 127 -9.14 -7.49 1.43
C ASN A 127 -8.78 -6.15 2.08
N TYR A 128 -8.25 -5.21 1.29
CA TYR A 128 -7.86 -3.89 1.78
C TYR A 128 -9.06 -3.05 2.23
N ILE A 129 -10.18 -3.12 1.53
CA ILE A 129 -11.39 -2.38 1.91
C ILE A 129 -12.06 -3.00 3.13
N ARG A 130 -12.25 -4.33 3.16
CA ARG A 130 -13.00 -4.98 4.25
C ARG A 130 -12.29 -4.96 5.58
N ASN A 131 -10.97 -5.09 5.56
CA ASN A 131 -10.18 -5.19 6.78
C ASN A 131 -9.75 -3.82 7.28
N ASN A 132 -10.25 -2.71 6.73
CA ASN A 132 -9.80 -1.38 7.12
C ASN A 132 -11.00 -0.50 7.49
N THR A 133 -10.93 0.12 8.67
CA THR A 133 -11.95 1.05 9.18
C THR A 133 -11.50 2.50 9.12
N ARG A 134 -10.36 2.78 8.47
CA ARG A 134 -9.79 4.12 8.39
C ARG A 134 -10.61 4.97 7.40
N SER A 135 -10.90 6.19 7.81
CA SER A 135 -11.28 7.24 6.87
C SER A 135 -10.02 7.79 6.24
N VAL A 136 -9.97 7.79 4.91
CA VAL A 136 -8.87 8.36 4.14
C VAL A 136 -9.28 9.76 3.68
N PRO A 137 -8.63 10.82 4.17
CA PRO A 137 -8.87 12.17 3.68
C PRO A 137 -8.70 12.24 2.16
N SER A 138 -9.73 12.70 1.46
CA SER A 138 -9.78 12.70 0.00
C SER A 138 -10.54 13.91 -0.53
N VAL A 139 -10.25 14.25 -1.79
CA VAL A 139 -10.95 15.29 -2.55
C VAL A 139 -11.53 14.67 -3.82
N GLU A 140 -12.66 15.18 -4.27
CA GLU A 140 -13.23 14.81 -5.55
C GLU A 140 -12.59 15.65 -6.67
N MET A 141 -11.92 14.99 -7.61
CA MET A 141 -11.34 15.61 -8.79
C MET A 141 -11.77 14.85 -10.03
N PHE A 142 -12.36 15.58 -10.98
CA PHE A 142 -12.85 15.00 -12.24
C PHE A 142 -13.84 13.82 -12.04
N ASN A 143 -14.71 13.90 -11.03
CA ASN A 143 -15.63 12.83 -10.60
C ASN A 143 -14.94 11.56 -10.06
N VAL A 144 -13.69 11.69 -9.60
CA VAL A 144 -12.92 10.62 -8.97
C VAL A 144 -12.47 11.10 -7.60
N ARG A 145 -12.75 10.33 -6.55
CA ARG A 145 -12.19 10.63 -5.21
C ARG A 145 -10.74 10.20 -5.15
N VAL A 146 -9.86 11.12 -4.79
CA VAL A 146 -8.40 10.92 -4.74
C VAL A 146 -7.89 11.24 -3.32
N PRO A 147 -7.13 10.35 -2.67
CA PRO A 147 -6.50 10.58 -1.38
C PRO A 147 -5.59 11.82 -1.36
N PHE A 148 -5.57 12.56 -0.24
CA PHE A 148 -4.67 13.71 -0.07
C PHE A 148 -3.18 13.33 -0.14
N SER A 149 -2.82 12.12 0.30
CA SER A 149 -1.45 11.61 0.25
C SER A 149 -0.88 11.64 -1.18
N LEU A 150 -1.70 11.41 -2.21
CA LEU A 150 -1.24 11.48 -3.60
C LEU A 150 -0.90 12.90 -4.06
N PHE A 151 -1.60 13.93 -3.58
CA PHE A 151 -1.28 15.32 -3.93
C PHE A 151 0.00 15.79 -3.25
N SER A 152 0.17 15.44 -1.97
CA SER A 152 1.41 15.73 -1.25
C SER A 152 2.59 15.09 -1.94
N LEU A 153 2.46 13.82 -2.35
CA LEU A 153 3.50 13.10 -3.07
C LEU A 153 3.74 13.65 -4.47
N SER A 154 2.70 14.04 -5.21
CA SER A 154 2.87 14.64 -6.54
C SER A 154 3.60 15.98 -6.48
N SER A 155 3.30 16.81 -5.47
CA SER A 155 4.04 18.06 -5.23
C SER A 155 5.52 17.79 -4.98
N LEU A 156 5.84 16.80 -4.13
CA LEU A 156 7.22 16.39 -3.86
C LEU A 156 7.95 15.90 -5.12
N ALA A 157 7.26 15.12 -5.97
CA ALA A 157 7.80 14.63 -7.22
C ALA A 157 8.05 15.75 -8.25
N MET A 158 7.24 16.81 -8.25
CA MET A 158 7.45 17.98 -9.12
C MET A 158 8.59 18.88 -8.64
N GLU A 159 8.82 18.99 -7.32
CA GLU A 159 9.93 19.76 -6.74
C GLU A 159 11.30 19.13 -7.04
N THR A 160 11.34 17.82 -7.27
CA THR A 160 12.56 17.08 -7.61
C THR A 160 12.73 17.08 -9.13
N GLY A 161 13.46 18.08 -9.65
CA GLY A 161 13.85 18.11 -11.06
C GLY A 161 14.62 16.86 -11.51
N GLU A 162 14.69 16.66 -12.83
CA GLU A 162 15.27 15.48 -13.48
C GLU A 162 16.62 15.07 -12.85
N GLY A 163 16.66 13.88 -12.25
CA GLY A 163 17.89 13.26 -11.71
C GLY A 163 18.08 13.37 -10.19
N ARG A 164 17.20 14.03 -9.44
CA ARG A 164 17.23 14.00 -7.96
C ARG A 164 16.20 13.01 -7.41
N SER A 165 16.66 12.05 -6.61
CA SER A 165 15.77 11.15 -5.84
C SER A 165 15.14 11.93 -4.68
N ILE A 166 13.86 11.68 -4.40
CA ILE A 166 13.16 12.28 -3.27
C ILE A 166 13.68 11.66 -1.98
N ASP A 167 13.94 12.50 -0.99
CA ASP A 167 14.27 12.08 0.37
C ASP A 167 13.21 11.09 0.91
N PRO A 168 13.59 9.84 1.26
CA PRO A 168 12.69 8.84 1.82
C PRO A 168 11.90 9.32 3.03
N ASP A 169 12.45 10.19 3.87
CA ASP A 169 11.73 10.72 5.04
C ASP A 169 10.59 11.67 4.62
N ARG A 170 10.77 12.45 3.54
CA ARG A 170 9.69 13.28 2.96
C ARG A 170 8.59 12.41 2.35
N LEU A 171 8.95 11.31 1.68
CA LEU A 171 7.99 10.34 1.15
C LEU A 171 7.15 9.69 2.27
N LEU A 172 7.80 9.30 3.38
CA LEU A 172 7.10 8.75 4.55
C LEU A 172 6.16 9.76 5.20
N ALA A 173 6.60 11.01 5.34
CA ALA A 173 5.81 12.08 5.92
C ALA A 173 4.55 12.36 5.09
N ALA A 174 4.68 12.40 3.76
CA ALA A 174 3.53 12.56 2.85
C ALA A 174 2.54 11.38 2.91
N CYS A 175 3.03 10.19 3.28
CA CYS A 175 2.20 9.01 3.55
C CYS A 175 1.65 8.95 4.99
N ASP A 176 1.95 9.95 5.83
CA ASP A 176 1.58 10.00 7.25
C ASP A 176 2.03 8.74 8.04
N TYR A 177 3.29 8.34 7.84
CA TYR A 177 3.98 7.26 8.58
C TYR A 177 3.13 5.99 8.80
N PRO A 178 2.71 5.32 7.71
CA PRO A 178 1.67 4.29 7.78
C PRO A 178 2.08 3.07 8.62
N SER A 179 3.38 2.74 8.69
CA SER A 179 3.93 1.65 9.51
C SER A 179 3.87 1.90 11.01
N ARG A 180 3.79 3.17 11.44
CA ARG A 180 3.69 3.56 12.86
C ARG A 180 2.28 3.38 13.41
N LYS A 181 1.27 3.26 12.54
CA LYS A 181 -0.15 3.08 12.89
C LYS A 181 -0.48 1.65 13.37
N ARG A 182 0.44 1.03 14.12
CA ARG A 182 0.27 -0.29 14.75
C ARG A 182 -0.81 -0.19 15.85
N GLY A 183 -1.76 -1.14 15.86
CA GLY A 183 -2.83 -1.18 16.85
C GLY A 183 -4.12 -0.43 16.48
N LEU A 184 -4.14 0.34 15.37
CA LEU A 184 -5.40 0.80 14.76
C LEU A 184 -5.96 -0.33 13.90
N PRO A 185 -7.18 -0.83 14.18
CA PRO A 185 -7.59 -2.16 13.75
C PRO A 185 -7.55 -2.35 12.23
N PHE A 186 -6.74 -3.32 11.80
CA PHE A 186 -7.10 -4.23 10.71
C PHE A 186 -7.80 -5.41 11.36
N GLN A 187 -9.14 -5.46 11.38
CA GLN A 187 -9.81 -6.63 11.95
C GLN A 187 -9.69 -7.80 10.98
N HIS A 188 -8.65 -8.62 11.15
CA HIS A 188 -8.72 -10.01 10.75
C HIS A 188 -9.70 -10.71 11.69
N LYS A 189 -10.94 -10.93 11.22
CA LYS A 189 -11.70 -12.06 11.74
C LYS A 189 -10.94 -13.31 11.25
N PRO A 190 -10.50 -14.23 12.14
CA PRO A 190 -9.81 -15.43 11.68
C PRO A 190 -10.70 -16.13 10.65
N GLU A 191 -10.09 -16.53 9.53
CA GLU A 191 -10.76 -17.42 8.56
C GLU A 191 -11.30 -18.62 9.35
N THR A 192 -12.62 -18.71 9.46
CA THR A 192 -13.26 -19.94 9.88
C THR A 192 -12.83 -21.00 8.89
N THR A 193 -12.03 -21.94 9.38
CA THR A 193 -11.69 -23.19 8.73
C THR A 193 -12.92 -23.69 8.00
N ARG A 194 -12.86 -23.78 6.66
CA ARG A 194 -13.91 -24.44 5.88
C ARG A 194 -14.00 -25.86 6.41
N ALA A 195 -15.05 -26.16 7.16
CA ALA A 195 -15.42 -27.52 7.48
C ALA A 195 -15.56 -28.26 6.14
N THR A 196 -14.73 -29.27 5.97
CA THR A 196 -14.85 -30.28 4.91
C THR A 196 -16.27 -30.84 4.97
N PRO A 197 -17.03 -30.89 3.87
CA PRO A 197 -18.31 -31.59 3.88
C PRO A 197 -18.03 -33.08 4.10
N ASP A 198 -18.60 -33.60 5.19
CA ASP A 198 -18.64 -35.01 5.53
C ASP A 198 -19.23 -35.80 4.35
N LYS A 199 -18.43 -36.71 3.79
CA LYS A 199 -18.95 -37.77 2.93
C LYS A 199 -19.59 -38.83 3.84
N LYS A 200 -20.90 -38.75 4.05
CA LYS A 200 -21.73 -39.96 4.22
C LYS A 200 -22.21 -40.32 2.81
N GLY A 201 -21.75 -41.39 2.17
CA GLY A 201 -21.76 -42.75 2.73
C GLY A 201 -23.17 -43.29 2.56
N ASP A 202 -23.60 -43.39 1.30
CA ASP A 202 -24.82 -44.07 0.89
C ASP A 202 -24.41 -45.51 0.61
N ASP A 203 -24.76 -46.42 1.52
CA ASP A 203 -24.65 -47.86 1.33
C ASP A 203 -25.76 -48.55 2.14
N THR A 204 -26.72 -49.10 1.39
CA THR A 204 -27.49 -50.34 1.60
C THR A 204 -28.20 -50.62 2.93
N ALA A 205 -29.53 -50.62 2.89
CA ALA A 205 -30.39 -51.82 3.03
C ALA A 205 -31.84 -51.50 2.64
#